data_AF-A0A848BVB6-F1
#
_entry.id   AF-A0A848BVB6-F1
#
_cell.length_a   1.000
_cell.length_b   1.000
_cell.length_c   1.000
_cell.angle_alpha   90.00
_cell.angle_beta   90.00
_cell.angle_gamma   90.00
#
_symmetry.space_group_name_H-M   'P 1'
#
loop_
_entity.id
_entity.type
_entity.pdbx_description
1 polymer ?
#
loop_
_entity_poly.entity_id
_entity_poly.type
_entity_poly.pdbx_seq_one_letter_code
_entity_poly.pdbx_strand_id
1 'polypeptide(L)'
;MPRRPKTPCKYPGCPRLVPYGRKYCEEHERQCQGDRANAETRGYGREWQKARKFFLKRHPWCVRCKAKGRLVLCFANFSVLSL
;
A
#
# COMPACT_ATOMS: atom_id res chain seq x y z
N MET A 1 -8.66 36.31 -0.34
CA MET A 1 -8.26 35.04 0.34
C MET A 1 -6.77 34.82 0.16
N PRO A 2 -5.99 34.58 1.24
CA PRO A 2 -4.56 34.30 1.13
C PRO A 2 -4.32 32.96 0.42
N ARG A 3 -3.31 32.91 -0.46
CA ARG A 3 -2.93 31.70 -1.18
C ARG A 3 -2.16 30.77 -0.25
N ARG A 4 -2.38 29.46 -0.38
CA ARG A 4 -1.66 28.45 0.40
C ARG A 4 -0.14 28.54 0.11
N PRO A 5 0.73 28.53 1.14
CA PRO A 5 2.18 28.61 0.96
C PRO A 5 2.74 27.37 0.26
N LYS A 6 3.94 27.52 -0.31
CA LYS A 6 4.69 26.41 -0.92
C LYS A 6 5.23 25.48 0.17
N THR A 7 5.35 24.19 -0.14
CA THR A 7 5.84 23.16 0.79
C THR A 7 7.30 22.84 0.45
N PRO A 8 8.18 22.53 1.41
CA PRO A 8 9.52 22.03 1.10
C PRO A 8 9.48 20.68 0.36
N CYS A 9 10.48 20.42 -0.48
CA CYS A 9 10.69 19.13 -1.12
C CYS A 9 10.96 18.04 -0.08
N LYS A 10 10.39 16.83 -0.28
CA LYS A 10 10.58 15.68 0.63
C LYS A 10 11.93 14.96 0.50
N TYR A 11 12.76 15.32 -0.48
CA TYR A 11 14.06 14.69 -0.67
C TYR A 11 15.04 15.16 0.42
N PRO A 12 15.79 14.25 1.06
CA PRO A 12 16.71 14.61 2.15
C PRO A 12 17.76 15.61 1.65
N GLY A 13 17.86 16.76 2.32
CA GLY A 13 18.84 17.81 1.99
C GLY A 13 18.42 18.78 0.88
N CYS A 14 17.20 18.70 0.33
CA CYS A 14 16.74 19.65 -0.69
C CYS A 14 16.06 20.89 -0.08
N PRO A 15 16.60 22.13 -0.27
CA PRO A 15 15.98 23.35 0.24
C PRO A 15 14.86 23.91 -0.66
N ARG A 16 14.55 23.25 -1.79
CA ARG A 16 13.64 23.80 -2.80
C ARG A 16 12.18 23.74 -2.36
N LEU A 17 11.44 24.83 -2.57
CA LEU A 17 10.01 24.92 -2.30
C LEU A 17 9.19 24.48 -3.53
N VAL A 18 8.29 23.53 -3.33
CA VAL A 18 7.40 22.98 -4.36
C VAL A 18 5.97 23.52 -4.22
N PRO A 19 5.25 23.70 -5.34
CA PRO A 19 3.85 24.10 -5.29
C PRO A 19 3.01 23.03 -4.57
N TYR A 20 1.91 23.47 -3.99
CA TYR A 20 0.96 22.56 -3.34
C TYR A 20 0.50 21.47 -4.31
N GLY A 21 0.59 20.21 -3.88
CA GLY A 21 0.26 19.02 -4.68
C GLY A 21 1.48 18.27 -5.20
N ARG A 22 2.66 18.90 -5.28
CA ARG A 22 3.92 18.21 -5.62
C ARG A 22 4.65 17.80 -4.34
N LYS A 23 5.25 16.60 -4.35
CA LYS A 23 6.05 16.06 -3.22
C LYS A 23 7.55 16.32 -3.40
N TYR A 24 7.99 16.41 -4.65
CA TYR A 24 9.39 16.54 -5.05
C TYR A 24 9.52 17.70 -6.04
N CYS A 25 10.71 18.29 -6.15
CA CYS A 25 11.03 19.23 -7.22
C CYS A 25 11.28 18.47 -8.53
N GLU A 26 11.34 19.18 -9.66
CA GLU A 26 11.53 18.58 -11.00
C GLU A 26 12.75 17.64 -11.08
N GLU A 27 13.79 17.95 -10.32
CA GLU A 27 15.02 17.16 -10.20
C GLU A 27 14.78 15.84 -9.45
N HIS A 28 14.18 15.91 -8.25
CA HIS A 28 13.92 14.74 -7.41
C HIS A 28 12.67 13.95 -7.81
N GLU A 29 11.79 14.51 -8.64
CA GLU A 29 10.60 13.83 -9.12
C GLU A 29 10.98 12.62 -9.98
N ARG A 30 12.02 12.73 -10.81
CA ARG A 30 12.53 11.62 -11.63
C ARG A 30 13.30 10.60 -10.80
N GLN A 31 14.06 11.05 -9.81
CA GLN A 31 14.89 10.18 -8.97
C GLN A 31 14.03 9.31 -8.03
N CYS A 32 12.97 9.88 -7.45
CA CYS A 32 12.10 9.16 -6.51
C CYS A 32 10.91 8.44 -7.16
N GLN A 33 10.77 8.49 -8.49
CA GLN A 33 9.73 7.73 -9.21
C GLN A 33 9.93 6.21 -9.11
N GLY A 34 11.16 5.75 -8.84
CA GLY A 34 11.53 4.33 -8.80
C GLY A 34 11.54 3.68 -7.40
N ASP A 35 11.41 4.46 -6.32
CA ASP A 35 11.67 3.96 -4.95
C ASP A 35 10.68 2.87 -4.49
N ARG A 36 9.53 2.75 -5.16
CA ARG A 36 8.56 1.69 -4.90
C ARG A 36 8.24 0.94 -6.18
N ALA A 37 8.97 -0.16 -6.39
CA ALA A 37 8.64 -1.14 -7.43
C ALA A 37 7.17 -1.58 -7.30
N ASN A 38 6.54 -1.83 -8.45
CA ASN A 38 5.16 -2.29 -8.52
C ASN A 38 4.99 -3.59 -7.72
N ALA A 39 3.81 -3.85 -7.18
CA ALA A 39 3.52 -5.05 -6.39
C ALA A 39 3.86 -6.33 -7.18
N GLU A 40 3.65 -6.30 -8.51
CA GLU A 40 3.99 -7.38 -9.42
C GLU A 40 5.50 -7.63 -9.51
N THR A 41 6.32 -6.58 -9.63
CA THR A 41 7.79 -6.69 -9.63
C THR A 41 8.35 -7.23 -8.32
N ARG A 42 7.60 -7.07 -7.22
CA ARG A 42 7.94 -7.61 -5.90
C ARG A 42 7.52 -9.06 -5.68
N GLY A 43 6.92 -9.72 -6.68
CA GLY A 43 6.43 -11.10 -6.58
C GLY A 43 5.01 -11.23 -6.03
N TYR A 44 4.31 -10.11 -5.76
CA TYR A 44 2.90 -10.10 -5.34
C TYR A 44 1.96 -9.94 -6.54
N GLY A 45 2.29 -10.61 -7.65
CA GLY A 45 1.51 -10.61 -8.89
C GLY A 45 0.27 -11.49 -8.83
N ARG A 46 -0.28 -11.82 -10.00
CA ARG A 46 -1.55 -12.57 -10.13
C ARG A 46 -1.52 -13.95 -9.46
N GLU A 47 -0.42 -14.67 -9.60
CA GLU A 47 -0.24 -16.00 -8.99
C GLU A 47 -0.34 -15.94 -7.46
N TRP A 48 0.30 -14.93 -6.84
CA TRP A 48 0.20 -14.72 -5.39
C TRP A 48 -1.22 -14.37 -4.96
N GLN A 49 -1.93 -13.52 -5.73
CA GLN A 49 -3.33 -13.19 -5.45
C GLN A 49 -4.23 -14.43 -5.52
N LYS A 50 -4.00 -15.33 -6.50
CA LYS A 50 -4.73 -16.59 -6.64
C LYS A 50 -4.46 -17.53 -5.48
N ALA A 51 -3.19 -17.76 -5.14
CA ALA A 51 -2.79 -18.57 -4.00
C ALA A 51 -3.35 -18.03 -2.68
N ARG A 52 -3.30 -16.71 -2.48
CA ARG A 52 -3.87 -16.03 -1.30
C ARG A 52 -5.37 -16.27 -1.19
N LYS A 53 -6.15 -16.08 -2.27
CA LYS A 53 -7.59 -16.32 -2.27
C LYS A 53 -7.93 -17.77 -1.94
N PHE A 54 -7.20 -18.73 -2.52
CA PHE A 54 -7.37 -20.15 -2.24
C PHE A 54 -7.09 -20.47 -0.76
N PHE A 55 -5.99 -19.96 -0.23
CA PHE A 55 -5.61 -20.15 1.18
C PHE A 55 -6.68 -19.62 2.13
N LEU A 56 -7.21 -18.42 1.88
CA LEU A 56 -8.22 -17.79 2.74
C LEU A 56 -9.57 -18.52 2.69
N LYS A 57 -9.94 -19.10 1.55
CA LYS A 57 -11.14 -19.97 1.44
C LYS A 57 -10.99 -21.24 2.28
N ARG A 58 -9.81 -21.86 2.28
CA ARG A 58 -9.53 -23.09 3.05
C ARG A 58 -9.34 -22.83 4.54
N HIS A 59 -8.90 -21.63 4.90
CA HIS A 59 -8.63 -21.21 6.28
C HIS A 59 -9.49 -20.01 6.69
N PRO A 60 -10.80 -20.23 6.98
CA PRO A 60 -11.71 -19.15 7.38
C PRO A 60 -11.33 -18.49 8.72
N TRP A 61 -10.57 -19.19 9.56
CA TRP A 61 -10.08 -18.70 10.85
C TRP A 61 -8.59 -18.39 10.79
N CYS A 62 -8.17 -17.36 11.52
CA CYS A 62 -6.76 -17.02 11.67
C CYS A 62 -6.02 -18.20 12.33
N VAL A 63 -5.06 -18.79 11.61
CA VAL A 63 -4.29 -19.97 12.07
C VAL A 63 -3.58 -19.70 13.40
N ARG A 64 -3.06 -18.48 13.59
CA ARG A 64 -2.40 -18.07 14.84
C ARG A 64 -3.37 -17.93 16.01
N CYS A 65 -4.58 -17.45 15.75
CA CYS A 65 -5.61 -17.32 16.79
C CYS A 65 -6.19 -18.70 17.14
N LYS A 66 -6.42 -19.55 16.12
CA LYS A 66 -6.88 -20.93 16.30
C LYS A 66 -5.91 -21.72 17.18
N ALA A 67 -4.59 -21.57 16.96
CA ALA A 67 -3.57 -22.20 17.79
C ALA A 67 -3.60 -21.72 19.27
N LYS A 68 -4.11 -20.52 19.53
CA LYS A 68 -4.27 -19.95 20.89
C LYS A 68 -5.69 -20.16 21.45
N GLY A 69 -6.50 -21.03 20.84
CA GLY A 69 -7.89 -21.28 21.24
C GLY A 69 -8.87 -20.14 20.96
N ARG A 70 -8.48 -19.14 20.16
CA ARG A 70 -9.34 -17.99 19.80
C ARG A 70 -9.84 -18.10 18.37
N LEU A 71 -11.15 -18.03 18.17
CA LEU A 71 -11.78 -18.04 16.85
C LEU A 71 -11.91 -16.62 16.33
N VAL A 72 -10.88 -16.14 15.65
CA VAL A 72 -10.89 -14.85 14.94
C VAL A 72 -10.93 -15.13 13.45
N LEU A 73 -11.84 -14.47 12.73
CA LEU A 73 -11.95 -14.59 11.28
C LEU A 73 -10.65 -14.16 10.60
N CYS A 74 -10.22 -14.94 9.60
CA CYS A 74 -9.11 -14.53 8.74
C CYS A 74 -9.63 -13.46 7.77
N PHE A 75 -9.44 -12.18 8.10
CA PHE A 75 -10.03 -11.10 7.31
C PHE A 75 -9.53 -11.10 5.86
N ALA A 76 -10.46 -11.44 4.97
CA ALA A 76 -10.39 -11.32 3.54
C ALA A 76 -11.77 -10.93 3.00
N ASN A 77 -12.31 -9.82 3.50
CA ASN A 77 -13.61 -9.33 3.06
C ASN A 77 -13.50 -8.82 1.62
N PHE A 78 -13.77 -9.71 0.67
CA PHE A 78 -14.26 -9.40 -0.66
C PHE A 78 -15.67 -9.98 -0.76
N SER A 79 -16.66 -9.14 -0.49
CA SER A 79 -18.06 -9.26 -0.91
C SER A 79 -18.68 -10.67 -0.81
N VAL A 80 -19.19 -11.01 0.37
CA VAL A 80 -20.29 -11.98 0.51
C VAL A 80 -21.43 -11.27 1.22
N LEU A 81 -22.08 -10.34 0.51
CA LEU A 81 -23.40 -9.77 0.84
C LEU A 81 -23.87 -8.89 -0.34
N SER A 82 -24.28 -9.54 -1.41
CA SER A 82 -25.36 -9.04 -2.26
C SER A 82 -26.32 -10.22 -2.40
N LEU A 83 -27.24 -10.29 -1.43
CA LEU A 83 -28.54 -10.91 -1.61
C LEU A 83 -29.30 -10.19 -2.72
#